data_AF-N0DVU2-F1
#
_entry.id   AF-N0DVU2-F1
#
_cell.length_a   1.000
_cell.length_b   1.000
_cell.length_c   1.000
_cell.angle_alpha   90.00
_cell.angle_beta   90.00
_cell.angle_gamma   90.00
#
_symmetry.space_group_name_H-M   'P 1'
#
loop_
_entity.id
_entity.type
_entity.pdbx_description
1 polymer ?
#
loop_
_entity_poly.entity_id
_entity_poly.type
_entity_poly.pdbx_seq_one_letter_code
_entity_poly.pdbx_strand_id
1 'polypeptide(L)'
;ESYKPIVAEAAKKSADKVFNRICVTHLLMDDSRENRIGGAVGFNVRTGNYHAFKSKTVVCGAGGASNIFKPRSVGEGSGRTWYAPWSSASAYGLMINAGAKMTQMENRIVLARFKDG
;
A
#
# COMPACT_ATOMS: atom_id res chain seq x y z
N GLU A 1 -16.24 -4.97 -14.13
CA GLU A 1 -15.31 -5.07 -12.99
C GLU A 1 -15.19 -6.54 -12.52
N SER A 2 -14.71 -7.45 -13.38
CA SER A 2 -14.69 -8.90 -13.10
C SER A 2 -13.28 -9.47 -12.83
N TYR A 3 -12.23 -8.73 -13.20
CA TYR A 3 -10.87 -9.25 -13.17
C TYR A 3 -10.32 -9.50 -11.75
N LYS A 4 -10.49 -8.53 -10.83
CA LYS A 4 -9.93 -8.64 -9.47
C LYS A 4 -10.54 -9.80 -8.66
N PRO A 5 -11.86 -10.07 -8.68
CA PRO A 5 -12.44 -11.23 -8.01
C PRO A 5 -11.80 -12.57 -8.44
N ILE A 6 -11.56 -12.77 -9.74
CA ILE A 6 -10.95 -14.01 -10.28
C ILE A 6 -9.55 -14.22 -9.70
N VAL A 7 -8.70 -13.20 -9.77
CA VAL A 7 -7.32 -13.29 -9.24
C VAL A 7 -7.32 -13.40 -7.70
N ALA A 8 -8.27 -12.73 -7.03
CA ALA A 8 -8.40 -12.81 -5.57
C ALA A 8 -8.81 -14.20 -5.09
N GLU A 9 -9.68 -14.89 -5.83
CA GLU A 9 -10.13 -16.23 -5.50
C GLU A 9 -8.97 -17.23 -5.55
N ALA A 10 -8.17 -17.19 -6.62
CA ALA A 10 -6.98 -18.02 -6.75
C ALA A 10 -5.99 -17.77 -5.59
N ALA A 11 -5.69 -16.50 -5.29
CA ALA A 11 -4.80 -16.14 -4.18
C ALA A 11 -5.33 -16.60 -2.81
N LYS A 12 -6.65 -16.47 -2.58
CA LYS A 12 -7.29 -16.91 -1.32
C LYS A 12 -7.22 -18.43 -1.15
N LYS A 13 -7.33 -19.21 -2.23
CA LYS A 13 -7.20 -20.68 -2.19
C LYS A 13 -5.77 -21.13 -1.84
N SER A 14 -4.76 -20.36 -2.24
CA SER A 14 -3.35 -20.70 -2.00
C SER A 14 -2.76 -20.13 -0.70
N ALA A 15 -3.41 -19.17 -0.05
CA ALA A 15 -2.87 -18.52 1.14
C ALA A 15 -3.24 -19.26 2.43
N ASP A 16 -2.28 -19.45 3.33
CA ASP A 16 -2.53 -20.06 4.65
C ASP A 16 -3.49 -19.21 5.50
N LYS A 17 -3.30 -17.89 5.48
CA LYS A 17 -4.10 -16.92 6.22
C LYS A 17 -4.25 -15.63 5.43
N VAL A 18 -5.45 -15.05 5.47
CA VAL A 18 -5.75 -13.76 4.87
C VAL A 18 -6.31 -12.83 5.93
N PHE A 19 -5.60 -11.74 6.19
CA PHE A 19 -6.04 -10.72 7.13
C PHE A 19 -6.56 -9.50 6.36
N ASN A 20 -7.87 -9.28 6.43
CA ASN A 20 -8.52 -8.13 5.80
C ASN A 20 -8.71 -7.00 6.80
N ARG A 21 -8.84 -5.76 6.27
CA ARG A 21 -9.14 -4.55 7.06
C ARG A 21 -8.07 -4.18 8.08
N ILE A 22 -6.84 -4.66 7.91
CA ILE A 22 -5.69 -4.21 8.70
C ILE A 22 -4.92 -3.20 7.88
N CYS A 23 -4.79 -1.98 8.42
CA CYS A 23 -3.90 -0.97 7.86
C CYS A 23 -2.51 -1.16 8.49
N VAL A 24 -1.55 -1.61 7.69
CA VAL A 24 -0.14 -1.68 8.10
C VAL A 24 0.45 -0.28 8.09
N THR A 25 1.06 0.13 9.21
CA THR A 25 1.60 1.48 9.39
C THR A 25 3.11 1.52 9.49
N HIS A 26 3.74 0.46 10.01
CA HIS A 26 5.19 0.39 10.15
C HIS A 26 5.72 -1.01 9.85
N LEU A 27 6.93 -1.05 9.31
CA LEU A 27 7.77 -2.24 9.27
C LEU A 27 8.60 -2.30 10.57
N LEU A 28 8.86 -3.51 11.04
CA LEU A 28 9.70 -3.76 12.21
C LEU A 28 11.04 -4.30 11.75
N MET A 29 12.13 -3.73 12.25
CA MET A 29 13.49 -4.23 12.03
C MET A 29 13.85 -5.27 13.09
N ASP A 30 14.75 -6.18 12.75
CA ASP A 30 15.36 -7.13 13.66
C ASP A 30 16.33 -6.39 14.60
N ASP A 31 16.23 -6.65 15.90
CA ASP A 31 17.11 -6.04 16.93
C ASP A 31 18.48 -6.71 17.00
N SER A 32 18.57 -7.98 16.57
CA SER A 32 19.78 -8.79 16.62
C SER A 32 20.64 -8.69 15.36
N ARG A 33 20.07 -8.20 14.25
CA ARG A 33 20.74 -8.13 12.95
C ARG A 33 20.44 -6.81 12.26
N GLU A 34 21.50 -6.03 12.05
CA GLU A 34 21.41 -4.77 11.33
C GLU A 34 20.82 -4.97 9.92
N ASN A 35 19.97 -4.03 9.51
CA ASN A 35 19.36 -3.99 8.18
C ASN A 35 18.57 -5.27 7.80
N ARG A 36 18.00 -5.96 8.79
CA ARG A 36 17.16 -7.14 8.60
C ARG A 36 15.73 -6.84 9.01
N ILE A 37 14.76 -7.28 8.20
CA ILE A 37 13.34 -7.18 8.56
C ILE A 37 12.99 -8.18 9.67
N GLY A 38 12.24 -7.75 10.67
CA GLY A 38 11.69 -8.57 11.75
C GLY A 38 10.16 -8.74 11.65
N GLY A 39 9.45 -7.88 10.92
CA GLY A 39 8.00 -7.95 10.86
C GLY A 39 7.30 -6.70 10.33
N ALA A 40 6.02 -6.58 10.66
CA ALA A 40 5.21 -5.39 10.41
C ALA A 40 4.13 -5.24 11.49
N VAL A 41 3.67 -4.01 11.68
CA VAL A 41 2.59 -3.68 12.61
C VAL A 41 1.52 -2.83 11.95
N GLY A 42 0.31 -2.97 12.47
CA GLY A 42 -0.85 -2.26 11.98
C GLY A 42 -2.03 -2.39 12.92
N PHE A 43 -3.17 -1.86 12.51
CA PHE A 43 -4.39 -1.96 13.28
C PHE A 43 -5.57 -2.30 12.38
N ASN A 44 -6.54 -3.00 12.94
CA ASN A 44 -7.79 -3.29 12.26
C ASN A 44 -8.65 -2.02 12.23
N VAL A 45 -8.98 -1.52 11.04
CA VAL A 45 -9.73 -0.26 10.89
C VAL A 45 -11.21 -0.37 11.28
N ARG A 46 -11.70 -1.57 11.59
CA ARG A 46 -13.08 -1.79 12.07
C ARG A 46 -13.17 -1.97 13.58
N THR A 47 -12.16 -2.58 14.20
CA THR A 47 -12.19 -2.92 15.63
C THR A 47 -11.18 -2.14 16.47
N GLY A 48 -10.20 -1.47 15.85
CA GLY A 48 -9.08 -0.84 16.53
C GLY A 48 -8.01 -1.80 17.05
N ASN A 49 -8.21 -3.12 16.90
CA ASN A 49 -7.26 -4.11 17.40
C ASN A 49 -5.88 -3.91 16.78
N TYR A 50 -4.86 -3.88 17.63
CA TYR A 50 -3.47 -3.84 17.20
C TYR A 50 -3.00 -5.22 16.74
N HIS A 51 -2.24 -5.26 15.65
CA HIS A 51 -1.68 -6.48 15.09
C HIS A 51 -0.17 -6.33 14.92
N ALA A 52 0.57 -7.30 15.47
CA ALA A 52 2.00 -7.45 15.26
C ALA A 52 2.28 -8.76 14.51
N PHE A 53 2.85 -8.63 13.31
CA PHE A 53 3.24 -9.74 12.46
C PHE A 53 4.74 -9.94 12.56
N LYS A 54 5.18 -11.03 13.20
CA LYS A 54 6.58 -11.46 13.17
C LYS A 54 6.83 -12.26 11.90
N SER A 55 7.86 -11.92 11.14
CA SER A 55 8.13 -12.59 9.87
C SER A 55 9.61 -12.58 9.51
N LYS A 56 10.09 -13.68 8.94
CA LYS A 56 11.43 -13.73 8.35
C LYS A 56 11.52 -12.98 7.02
N THR A 57 10.43 -12.79 6.29
CA THR A 57 10.45 -12.07 5.01
C THR A 57 9.16 -11.29 4.86
N VAL A 58 9.25 -10.08 4.32
CA VAL A 58 8.10 -9.22 4.02
C VAL A 58 8.15 -8.81 2.56
N VAL A 59 7.01 -8.90 1.87
CA VAL A 59 6.82 -8.35 0.52
C VAL A 59 5.78 -7.24 0.61
N CYS A 60 6.13 -6.04 0.16
CA CYS A 60 5.25 -4.88 0.22
C CYS A 60 4.54 -4.65 -1.12
N GLY A 61 3.26 -5.04 -1.19
CA GLY A 61 2.40 -4.87 -2.37
C GLY A 61 1.36 -3.76 -2.21
N ALA A 62 1.71 -2.62 -1.60
CA ALA A 62 0.76 -1.59 -1.18
C ALA A 62 0.42 -0.52 -2.24
N GLY A 63 0.80 -0.75 -3.51
CA GLY A 63 0.50 0.16 -4.62
C GLY A 63 1.34 1.44 -4.62
N GLY A 64 1.07 2.32 -5.60
CA GLY A 64 1.77 3.61 -5.75
C GLY A 64 1.20 4.72 -4.88
N ALA A 65 1.24 5.95 -5.40
CA ALA A 65 0.78 7.16 -4.71
C ALA A 65 -0.18 7.98 -5.58
N SER A 66 -1.39 8.18 -5.09
CA SER A 66 -2.40 9.09 -5.62
C SER A 66 -2.59 10.27 -4.68
N ASN A 67 -3.22 11.36 -5.14
CA ASN A 67 -3.55 12.53 -4.32
C ASN A 67 -2.36 13.23 -3.63
N ILE A 68 -1.13 13.01 -4.12
CA ILE A 68 0.05 13.78 -3.69
C ILE A 68 0.01 15.21 -4.26
N PHE A 69 -0.54 15.38 -5.47
CA PHE A 69 -0.73 16.67 -6.12
C PHE A 69 -2.20 17.07 -6.09
N LYS A 70 -2.47 18.39 -6.05
CA LYS A 70 -3.83 18.92 -6.14
C LYS A 70 -4.49 18.48 -7.46
N PRO A 71 -5.65 17.80 -7.43
CA PRO A 71 -6.36 17.37 -8.64
C PRO A 71 -7.01 18.55 -9.37
N ARG A 72 -7.38 18.33 -10.64
CA ARG A 72 -8.08 19.34 -11.46
C ARG A 72 -9.50 19.64 -10.99
N SER A 73 -10.20 18.63 -10.48
CA SER A 73 -11.51 18.78 -9.84
C SER A 73 -11.34 18.81 -8.32
N VAL A 74 -11.89 19.82 -7.66
CA VAL A 74 -11.87 20.01 -6.21
C VAL A 74 -13.29 19.84 -5.64
N GLY A 75 -13.42 19.63 -4.33
CA GLY A 75 -14.69 19.25 -3.70
C GLY A 75 -14.98 17.77 -3.90
N GLU A 76 -16.23 17.40 -4.19
CA GLU A 76 -16.64 15.99 -4.38
C GLU A 76 -15.85 15.27 -5.49
N GLY A 77 -15.38 16.02 -6.49
CA GLY A 77 -14.60 15.50 -7.60
C GLY A 77 -13.17 15.06 -7.24
N SER A 78 -12.66 15.36 -6.03
CA SER A 78 -11.27 15.04 -5.67
C SER A 78 -10.99 13.53 -5.57
N GLY A 79 -12.03 12.71 -5.41
CA GLY A 79 -11.92 11.25 -5.44
C GLY A 79 -11.72 10.66 -6.84
N ARG A 80 -11.95 11.44 -7.90
CA ARG A 80 -11.81 11.01 -9.30
C ARG A 80 -10.37 11.14 -9.81
N THR A 81 -9.44 10.50 -9.11
CA THR A 81 -8.07 10.36 -9.60
C THR A 81 -8.01 9.33 -10.72
N TRP A 82 -7.09 9.52 -11.69
CA TRP A 82 -6.89 8.51 -12.74
C TRP A 82 -6.33 7.20 -12.17
N TYR A 83 -5.36 7.29 -11.27
CA TYR A 83 -4.85 6.14 -10.54
C TYR A 83 -5.71 5.86 -9.31
N ALA A 84 -5.56 4.69 -8.70
CA ALA A 84 -6.39 4.26 -7.57
C ALA A 84 -6.36 5.29 -6.41
N PRO A 85 -7.51 5.89 -6.02
CA PRO A 85 -7.55 6.97 -5.01
C PRO A 85 -7.20 6.48 -3.60
N TRP A 86 -7.31 5.18 -3.34
CA TRP A 86 -6.95 4.54 -2.08
C TRP A 86 -5.45 4.23 -1.95
N SER A 87 -4.65 4.45 -3.00
CA SER A 87 -3.18 4.23 -2.95
C SER A 87 -2.49 5.45 -2.34
N SER A 88 -2.14 5.38 -1.06
CA SER A 88 -1.64 6.51 -0.26
C SER A 88 -0.11 6.53 -0.09
N ALA A 89 0.66 6.02 -1.05
CA ALA A 89 2.13 5.95 -0.97
C ALA A 89 2.68 4.99 0.11
N SER A 90 1.88 4.08 0.67
CA SER A 90 2.33 3.19 1.76
C SER A 90 3.52 2.32 1.35
N ALA A 91 3.59 1.88 0.08
CA ALA A 91 4.73 1.11 -0.40
C ALA A 91 6.05 1.91 -0.37
N TYR A 92 5.99 3.24 -0.48
CA TYR A 92 7.16 4.10 -0.38
C TYR A 92 7.46 4.43 1.08
N GLY A 93 6.47 4.93 1.82
CA GLY A 93 6.66 5.34 3.22
C GLY A 93 7.16 4.20 4.12
N LEU A 94 6.59 3.01 3.99
CA LEU A 94 7.02 1.83 4.76
C LEU A 94 8.48 1.44 4.45
N MET A 95 8.85 1.44 3.17
CA MET A 95 10.16 0.97 2.72
C MET A 95 11.26 1.99 2.98
N ILE A 96 10.99 3.28 2.77
CA ILE A 96 11.92 4.38 3.07
C ILE A 96 12.24 4.39 4.58
N ASN A 97 11.23 4.27 5.44
CA ASN A 97 11.43 4.22 6.89
C ASN A 97 12.20 2.97 7.34
N ALA A 98 12.14 1.87 6.58
CA ALA A 98 12.93 0.67 6.83
C ALA A 98 14.37 0.77 6.26
N GLY A 99 14.77 1.90 5.69
CA GLY A 99 16.10 2.10 5.12
C GLY A 99 16.28 1.49 3.72
N ALA A 100 15.20 1.11 3.05
CA ALA A 100 15.29 0.58 1.70
C ALA A 100 15.72 1.68 0.71
N LYS A 101 16.67 1.35 -0.18
CA LYS A 101 17.11 2.26 -1.24
C LYS A 101 15.99 2.43 -2.27
N MET A 102 15.68 3.68 -2.57
CA MET A 102 14.73 4.06 -3.61
C MET A 102 15.46 4.44 -4.90
N THR A 103 14.78 4.39 -6.03
CA THR A 103 15.32 4.77 -7.33
C THR A 103 14.27 5.48 -8.16
N GLN A 104 14.68 6.43 -9.00
CA GLN A 104 13.82 7.21 -9.90
C GLN A 104 12.58 7.83 -9.21
N MET A 105 12.72 8.30 -7.96
CA MET A 105 11.59 8.86 -7.19
C MET A 105 11.10 10.20 -7.77
N GLU A 106 11.90 10.85 -8.61
CA GLU A 106 11.54 12.04 -9.38
C GLU A 106 10.61 11.72 -10.57
N ASN A 107 10.59 10.47 -11.03
CA ASN A 107 9.77 10.05 -12.15
C ASN A 107 8.29 10.00 -11.76
N ARG A 108 7.49 10.85 -12.40
CA ARG A 108 6.04 10.89 -12.22
C ARG A 108 5.33 10.66 -13.53
N ILE A 109 4.15 10.03 -13.44
CA ILE A 109 3.30 9.76 -14.59
C ILE A 109 2.20 10.83 -14.66
N VAL A 110 2.12 11.53 -15.78
CA VAL A 110 1.05 12.49 -16.10
C VAL A 110 0.37 12.02 -17.37
N LEU A 111 -0.94 11.77 -17.32
CA LEU A 111 -1.66 11.13 -18.42
C LEU A 111 -2.69 12.05 -19.04
N ALA A 112 -2.71 12.06 -20.37
CA ALA A 112 -3.78 12.65 -21.16
C ALA A 112 -4.97 11.68 -21.22
N ARG A 113 -6.12 12.10 -20.69
CA ARG A 113 -7.38 11.35 -20.66
C ARG A 113 -8.55 12.30 -20.90
N PHE A 114 -9.74 11.75 -21.17
CA PHE A 114 -10.97 12.54 -21.28
C PHE A 114 -11.24 13.30 -19.98
N LYS A 115 -11.69 14.54 -20.11
CA LYS A 115 -11.94 15.45 -18.98
C LYS A 115 -13.22 15.09 -18.22
N ASP A 116 -14.24 14.64 -18.94
CA ASP A 116 -15.64 14.55 -18.47
C ASP A 116 -16.26 13.16 -18.65
N GLY A 117 -15.44 12.10 -18.51
CA GLY A 117 -15.91 10.71 -18.59
C GLY A 117 -16.94 10.33 -17.53
#